data_AF-A0A0K8TID1-F1
#
_entry.id   AF-A0A0K8TID1-F1
#
_cell.length_a   1.000
_cell.length_b   1.000
_cell.length_c   1.000
_cell.angle_alpha   90.00
_cell.angle_beta   90.00
_cell.angle_gamma   90.00
#
_symmetry.space_group_name_H-M   'P 1'
#
loop_
_entity.id
_entity.type
_entity.pdbx_description
1 polymer ?
#
loop_
_entity_poly.entity_id
_entity_poly.type
_entity_poly.pdbx_seq_one_letter_code
_entity_poly.pdbx_strand_id
1 'polypeptide(L)'
;MALKWVNENIEFFGGDPKSVTVFGTSAGGASAHYLLKSPLSEGFLARAWSDSGSINHVWSMMRTEDAAANTRKLANHFGCSMTGSEEIVECLQKIDALELMREIDRMTPKTMTLDCPFNPVIEP
;
A
#
# COMPACT_ATOMS: atom_id res chain seq x y z
N MET A 1 10.04 3.55 5.67
CA MET A 1 10.27 4.13 7.02
C MET A 1 10.58 3.06 8.08
N ALA A 2 9.72 2.08 8.34
CA ALA A 2 9.98 1.06 9.38
C ALA A 2 11.29 0.26 9.16
N LEU A 3 11.54 -0.21 7.93
CA LEU A 3 12.78 -0.94 7.60
C LEU A 3 14.04 -0.11 7.82
N LYS A 4 13.99 1.18 7.48
CA LYS A 4 15.09 2.11 7.73
C LYS A 4 15.35 2.23 9.23
N TRP A 5 14.30 2.40 10.03
CA TRP A 5 14.43 2.43 11.49
C TRP A 5 15.06 1.14 12.03
N VAL A 6 14.61 -0.03 11.58
CA VAL A 6 15.21 -1.31 11.98
C VAL A 6 16.69 -1.35 11.58
N ASN A 7 17.02 -0.99 10.34
CA ASN A 7 18.41 -0.98 9.87
C ASN A 7 19.31 -0.03 10.67
N GLU A 8 18.79 1.12 11.10
CA GLU A 8 19.54 2.13 11.88
C GLU A 8 19.61 1.80 13.38
N ASN A 9 18.74 0.94 13.92
CA ASN A 9 18.58 0.80 15.37
C ASN A 9 18.67 -0.64 15.89
N ILE A 10 18.53 -1.66 15.06
CA ILE A 10 18.41 -3.05 15.54
C ILE A 10 19.68 -3.54 16.25
N GLU A 11 20.84 -2.92 15.99
CA GLU A 11 22.09 -3.21 16.70
C GLU A 11 21.99 -2.95 18.20
N PHE A 12 21.23 -1.94 18.64
CA PHE A 12 21.00 -1.64 20.05
C PHE A 12 20.14 -2.70 20.76
N PHE A 13 19.44 -3.53 19.97
CA PHE A 13 18.64 -4.67 20.44
C PHE A 13 19.37 -6.01 20.24
N GLY A 14 20.65 -5.97 19.82
CA GLY A 14 21.47 -7.17 19.58
C GLY A 14 21.23 -7.85 18.23
N GLY A 15 20.52 -7.22 17.30
CA GLY A 15 20.35 -7.73 15.93
C GLY A 15 21.45 -7.26 14.99
N ASP A 16 21.63 -7.97 13.87
CA ASP A 16 22.54 -7.57 12.80
C ASP A 16 21.77 -6.81 11.70
N PRO A 17 22.01 -5.50 11.49
CA PRO A 17 21.33 -4.73 10.44
C PRO A 17 21.65 -5.24 9.02
N LYS A 18 22.74 -6.00 8.83
CA LYS A 18 23.13 -6.60 7.53
C LYS A 18 22.48 -7.95 7.27
N SER A 19 21.73 -8.51 8.23
CA SER A 19 21.06 -9.82 8.10
C SER A 19 19.55 -9.74 8.28
N VAL A 20 18.95 -8.55 8.09
CA VAL A 20 17.50 -8.35 8.19
C VAL A 20 16.78 -9.14 7.10
N THR A 21 15.81 -9.97 7.50
CA THR A 21 14.91 -10.69 6.59
C THR A 21 13.48 -10.19 6.79
N VAL A 22 12.84 -9.71 5.73
CA VAL A 22 11.41 -9.36 5.77
C VAL A 22 10.57 -10.57 5.43
N PHE A 23 9.48 -10.78 6.16
CA PHE A 23 8.52 -11.85 5.93
C PHE A 23 7.11 -11.28 5.89
N GLY A 24 6.25 -11.87 5.06
CA GLY A 24 4.82 -11.61 5.12
C GLY A 24 3.99 -12.67 4.42
N THR A 25 2.69 -12.70 4.76
CA THR A 25 1.69 -13.59 4.18
C THR A 25 0.60 -12.79 3.43
N SER A 26 0.02 -13.32 2.35
CA SER A 26 -1.03 -12.65 1.56
C SER A 26 -0.58 -11.27 1.06
N ALA A 27 -1.30 -10.17 1.35
CA ALA A 27 -0.88 -8.80 1.04
C ALA A 27 0.48 -8.45 1.67
N GLY A 28 0.79 -9.01 2.83
CA GLY A 28 2.12 -8.92 3.44
C GLY A 28 3.19 -9.69 2.66
N GLY A 29 2.84 -10.83 2.05
CA GLY A 29 3.73 -11.59 1.16
C GLY A 29 4.04 -10.79 -0.10
N ALA A 30 3.00 -10.26 -0.76
CA ALA A 30 3.17 -9.34 -1.87
C ALA A 30 4.05 -8.14 -1.48
N SER A 31 3.84 -7.56 -0.28
CA SER A 31 4.68 -6.48 0.27
C SER A 31 6.14 -6.89 0.48
N ALA A 32 6.42 -8.09 1.01
CA ALA A 32 7.78 -8.60 1.12
C ALA A 32 8.45 -8.75 -0.26
N HIS A 33 7.69 -9.19 -1.28
CA HIS A 33 8.16 -9.25 -2.66
C HIS A 33 8.41 -7.84 -3.24
N TYR A 34 7.50 -6.88 -3.04
CA TYR A 34 7.69 -5.48 -3.44
C TYR A 34 8.98 -4.89 -2.88
N LEU A 35 9.23 -5.12 -1.59
CA LEU A 35 10.40 -4.62 -0.88
C LEU A 35 11.71 -5.25 -1.38
N LEU A 36 11.65 -6.46 -1.96
CA LEU A 36 12.83 -7.03 -2.62
C LEU A 36 13.16 -6.31 -3.95
N LYS A 37 12.16 -5.70 -4.60
CA LYS A 37 12.30 -5.11 -5.94
C LYS A 37 12.42 -3.58 -5.94
N SER A 38 11.87 -2.91 -4.95
CA SER A 38 11.84 -1.44 -4.89
C SER A 38 13.24 -0.86 -4.64
N PRO A 39 13.69 0.14 -5.42
CA PRO A 39 14.94 0.86 -5.15
C PRO A 39 14.94 1.55 -3.77
N LEU A 40 13.77 1.91 -3.25
CA LEU A 40 13.63 2.62 -1.96
C LEU A 40 13.95 1.73 -0.74
N SER A 41 13.98 0.42 -0.93
CA SER A 41 14.31 -0.55 0.12
C SER A 41 15.70 -1.16 -0.04
N GLU A 42 16.44 -0.75 -1.07
CA GLU A 42 17.81 -1.22 -1.31
C GLU A 42 18.73 -0.87 -0.13
N GLY A 43 19.55 -1.82 0.29
CA GLY A 43 20.46 -1.68 1.42
C GLY A 43 19.84 -1.86 2.82
N PHE A 44 18.51 -1.89 2.96
CA PHE A 44 17.86 -2.07 4.27
C PHE A 44 17.53 -3.53 4.62
N LEU A 45 17.48 -4.42 3.63
CA LEU A 45 17.11 -5.83 3.81
C LEU A 45 18.06 -6.76 3.05
N ALA A 46 18.43 -7.86 3.69
CA ALA A 46 19.28 -8.88 3.10
C ALA A 46 18.47 -9.92 2.33
N ARG A 47 17.25 -10.24 2.80
CA ARG A 47 16.38 -11.30 2.26
C ARG A 47 14.91 -10.94 2.42
N ALA A 48 14.07 -11.60 1.63
CA ALA A 48 12.62 -11.55 1.76
C ALA A 48 12.02 -12.97 1.69
N TRP A 49 10.96 -13.23 2.46
CA TRP A 49 10.11 -14.42 2.34
C TRP A 49 8.68 -13.97 2.07
N SER A 50 8.24 -14.27 0.84
CA SER A 50 6.89 -14.06 0.34
C SER A 50 6.06 -15.34 0.52
N ASP A 51 5.15 -15.37 1.47
CA ASP A 51 4.24 -16.50 1.69
C ASP A 51 2.84 -16.19 1.14
N SER A 52 2.27 -17.09 0.34
CA SER A 52 0.89 -16.99 -0.18
C SER A 52 0.50 -15.62 -0.79
N GLY A 53 1.48 -14.92 -1.36
CA GLY A 53 1.33 -13.62 -2.01
C GLY A 53 2.55 -13.32 -2.86
N SER A 54 2.39 -12.57 -3.94
CA SER A 54 3.47 -12.17 -4.86
C SER A 54 3.13 -10.85 -5.56
N ILE A 55 4.12 -10.14 -6.09
CA ILE A 55 3.93 -8.87 -6.80
C ILE A 55 3.07 -8.98 -8.07
N ASN A 56 3.09 -10.15 -8.72
CA ASN A 56 2.43 -10.41 -10.00
C ASN A 56 1.04 -11.03 -9.86
N HIS A 57 0.44 -11.04 -8.66
CA HIS A 57 -0.91 -11.56 -8.48
C HIS A 57 -1.94 -10.51 -8.94
N VAL A 58 -3.07 -10.95 -9.49
CA VAL A 58 -4.13 -10.06 -10.00
C VAL A 58 -4.71 -9.07 -8.99
N TRP A 59 -4.61 -9.36 -7.68
CA TRP A 59 -5.10 -8.50 -6.61
C TRP A 59 -4.00 -7.70 -5.93
N SER A 60 -2.72 -7.95 -6.22
CA SER A 60 -1.61 -7.33 -5.49
C SER A 60 -1.20 -5.97 -6.06
N MET A 61 -1.64 -5.63 -7.26
CA MET A 61 -1.31 -4.40 -7.97
C MET A 61 -2.52 -3.86 -8.72
N MET A 62 -2.64 -2.54 -8.81
CA MET A 62 -3.68 -1.84 -9.56
C MET A 62 -3.03 -0.94 -10.62
N ARG A 63 -3.75 -0.74 -11.74
CA ARG A 63 -3.34 0.25 -12.74
C ARG A 63 -3.56 1.65 -12.22
N THR A 64 -2.65 2.57 -12.52
CA THR A 64 -2.68 3.94 -11.99
C THR A 64 -3.96 4.69 -12.39
N GLU A 65 -4.50 4.41 -13.58
CA GLU A 65 -5.78 4.95 -14.04
C GLU A 65 -6.99 4.47 -13.23
N ASP A 66 -7.00 3.20 -12.82
CA ASP A 66 -8.10 2.62 -12.04
C ASP A 66 -8.07 3.17 -10.61
N ALA A 67 -6.88 3.30 -10.03
CA ALA A 67 -6.69 3.93 -8.72
C ALA A 67 -7.14 5.40 -8.75
N ALA A 68 -6.79 6.16 -9.79
CA ALA A 68 -7.24 7.54 -9.96
C ALA A 68 -8.77 7.64 -10.12
N ALA A 69 -9.39 6.72 -10.87
CA ALA A 69 -10.84 6.66 -11.02
C ALA A 69 -11.53 6.36 -9.69
N ASN A 70 -11.01 5.41 -8.91
CA ASN A 70 -11.52 5.08 -7.57
C ASN A 70 -11.39 6.26 -6.61
N THR A 71 -10.24 6.96 -6.61
CA THR A 71 -10.04 8.18 -5.80
C THR A 71 -11.05 9.26 -6.17
N ARG A 72 -11.27 9.54 -7.47
CA ARG A 72 -12.27 10.54 -7.90
C ARG A 72 -13.70 10.15 -7.51
N LYS A 73 -14.04 8.86 -7.61
CA LYS A 73 -15.35 8.35 -7.20
C LYS A 73 -15.58 8.55 -5.69
N LEU A 74 -14.58 8.20 -4.87
CA LEU A 74 -14.62 8.40 -3.42
C LEU A 74 -14.70 9.89 -3.07
N ALA A 75 -13.90 10.72 -3.72
CA ALA A 75 -13.90 12.17 -3.53
C ALA A 75 -15.27 12.78 -3.83
N ASN A 76 -15.88 12.42 -4.95
CA ASN A 76 -17.21 12.90 -5.33
C ASN A 76 -18.30 12.50 -4.32
N HIS A 77 -18.20 11.34 -3.66
CA HIS A 77 -19.14 10.94 -2.61
C HIS A 77 -19.17 11.94 -1.45
N PHE A 78 -18.00 12.44 -1.05
CA PHE A 78 -17.85 13.40 0.04
C PHE A 78 -17.93 14.86 -0.41
N GLY A 79 -18.33 15.13 -1.66
CA GLY A 79 -18.40 16.49 -2.21
C GLY A 79 -17.03 17.10 -2.54
N CYS A 80 -15.96 16.30 -2.56
CA CYS A 80 -14.61 16.71 -2.92
C CYS A 80 -14.39 16.71 -4.46
N SER A 81 -15.26 17.38 -5.21
CA SER A 81 -15.31 17.33 -6.69
C SER A 81 -14.31 18.24 -7.43
N MET A 82 -13.13 18.46 -6.86
CA MET A 82 -12.09 19.34 -7.42
C MET A 82 -11.31 18.66 -8.54
N THR A 83 -10.59 19.44 -9.33
CA THR A 83 -9.77 18.93 -10.45
C THR A 83 -8.33 18.60 -10.04
N GLY A 84 -7.77 19.34 -9.06
CA GLY A 84 -6.41 19.16 -8.58
C GLY A 84 -6.27 18.01 -7.58
N SER A 85 -5.20 17.21 -7.70
CA SER A 85 -4.92 16.11 -6.77
C SER A 85 -4.68 16.59 -5.35
N GLU A 86 -4.00 17.73 -5.17
CA GLU A 86 -3.72 18.32 -3.85
C GLU A 86 -5.02 18.75 -3.16
N GLU A 87 -5.90 19.45 -3.87
CA GLU A 87 -7.21 19.89 -3.36
C GLU A 87 -8.09 18.70 -2.95
N ILE A 88 -8.10 17.63 -3.76
CA ILE A 88 -8.81 16.38 -3.43
C ILE A 88 -8.28 15.79 -2.13
N VAL A 89 -6.96 15.71 -1.96
CA VAL A 89 -6.34 15.18 -0.74
C VAL A 89 -6.69 16.03 0.47
N GLU A 90 -6.53 17.36 0.39
CA GLU A 90 -6.85 18.27 1.48
C GLU A 90 -8.32 18.21 1.92
N CYS A 91 -9.23 17.98 0.98
CA CYS A 91 -10.64 17.79 1.27
C CYS A 91 -10.91 16.44 1.95
N LEU A 92 -10.38 15.34 1.38
CA LEU A 92 -10.55 14.00 1.95
C LEU A 92 -9.95 13.87 3.36
N GLN A 93 -8.87 14.58 3.65
CA GLN A 93 -8.26 14.61 4.99
C GLN A 93 -9.14 15.24 6.07
N LYS A 94 -10.19 15.99 5.70
CA LYS A 94 -11.16 16.59 6.64
C LYS A 94 -12.33 15.65 6.94
N ILE A 95 -12.47 14.55 6.19
CA ILE A 95 -13.53 13.56 6.38
C ILE A 95 -13.18 12.65 7.55
N ASP A 96 -14.17 12.27 8.34
CA ASP A 96 -13.97 11.30 9.42
C ASP A 96 -13.46 9.96 8.84
N ALA A 97 -12.44 9.40 9.49
CA ALA A 97 -11.78 8.20 8.99
C ALA A 97 -12.73 6.99 8.91
N LEU A 98 -13.69 6.87 9.83
CA LEU A 98 -14.65 5.77 9.82
C LEU A 98 -15.69 5.95 8.72
N GLU A 99 -16.12 7.19 8.45
CA GLU A 99 -16.97 7.48 7.30
C GLU A 99 -16.27 7.17 5.98
N LEU A 100 -15.02 7.60 5.84
CA LEU A 100 -14.19 7.29 4.69
C LEU A 100 -14.07 5.78 4.47
N MET A 101 -13.71 5.01 5.51
CA MET A 101 -13.58 3.55 5.42
C MET A 101 -14.90 2.87 5.06
N ARG A 102 -16.03 3.29 5.64
CA ARG A 102 -17.35 2.71 5.31
C ARG A 102 -17.70 2.87 3.84
N GLU A 103 -17.34 3.99 3.23
CA GLU A 103 -17.61 4.19 1.81
C GLU A 103 -16.65 3.37 0.92
N ILE A 104 -15.38 3.23 1.33
CA ILE A 104 -14.43 2.32 0.68
C ILE A 104 -14.95 0.88 0.69
N ASP A 105 -15.46 0.40 1.83
CA ASP A 105 -16.05 -0.93 1.96
C ASP A 105 -17.28 -1.12 1.03
N ARG A 106 -18.10 -0.08 0.87
CA ARG A 106 -19.26 -0.12 -0.05
C ARG A 106 -18.85 -0.14 -1.52
N MET A 107 -17.75 0.52 -1.86
CA MET A 107 -17.18 0.52 -3.22
C MET A 107 -16.55 -0.82 -3.61
N THR A 108 -16.19 -1.63 -2.63
CA THR A 108 -15.52 -2.92 -2.82
C THR A 108 -16.44 -3.93 -3.54
N PRO A 109 -16.04 -4.49 -4.71
CA PRO A 109 -16.85 -5.45 -5.45
C PRO A 109 -17.12 -6.72 -4.62
N LYS A 110 -18.40 -7.08 -4.44
CA LYS A 110 -18.78 -8.31 -3.70
C LYS A 110 -18.57 -9.60 -4.49
N THR A 111 -18.12 -9.50 -5.74
CA THR A 111 -18.06 -10.60 -6.70
C THR A 111 -16.71 -11.31 -6.72
N MET A 112 -15.65 -10.74 -6.13
CA MET A 112 -14.32 -11.37 -6.07
C MET A 112 -13.70 -11.13 -4.69
N THR A 113 -13.30 -12.20 -4.01
CA THR A 113 -12.92 -12.20 -2.58
C THR A 113 -11.65 -11.41 -2.24
N LEU A 114 -10.95 -10.82 -3.21
CA LEU A 114 -9.65 -10.18 -3.04
C LEU A 114 -9.51 -8.84 -3.80
N ASP A 115 -10.58 -8.30 -4.39
CA ASP A 115 -10.53 -7.00 -5.07
C ASP A 115 -10.62 -5.87 -4.05
N CYS A 116 -9.47 -5.29 -3.68
CA CYS A 116 -9.42 -4.06 -2.89
C CYS A 116 -9.55 -2.83 -3.81
N PRO A 117 -10.38 -1.83 -3.46
CA PRO A 117 -10.53 -0.61 -4.26
C PRO A 117 -9.26 0.25 -4.30
N PHE A 118 -8.33 0.02 -3.37
CA PHE A 118 -7.02 0.66 -3.33
C PHE A 118 -5.96 -0.40 -3.08
N ASN A 119 -5.01 -0.50 -4.00
CA ASN A 119 -3.88 -1.42 -4.00
C ASN A 119 -2.61 -0.67 -4.44
N PRO A 120 -1.41 -1.23 -4.24
CA PRO A 120 -0.18 -0.67 -4.79
C PRO A 120 -0.30 -0.40 -6.30
N VAL A 121 0.25 0.73 -6.75
CA VAL A 121 0.33 1.14 -8.16
C VAL A 121 1.78 1.27 -8.58
N ILE A 122 2.05 1.21 -9.88
CA ILE A 122 3.35 1.61 -10.44
C ILE A 122 3.30 3.13 -10.64
N GLU A 123 4.12 3.86 -9.90
CA GLU A 123 4.26 5.31 -10.06
C GLU A 123 4.88 5.64 -11.43
N PRO A 124 4.41 6.71 -12.11
CA PRO A 124 4.92 7.14 -13.42
C PRO A 124 6.34 7.71 -13.38
#